data_AF-A0A0N1BK19-F1
#
_entry.id   AF-A0A0N1BK19-F1
#
_cell.length_a   1.000
_cell.length_b   1.000
_cell.length_c   1.000
_cell.angle_alpha   90.00
_cell.angle_beta   90.00
_cell.angle_gamma   90.00
#
_symmetry.space_group_name_H-M   'P 1'
#
loop_
_entity.id
_entity.type
_entity.pdbx_description
1 polymer ?
#
loop_
_entity_poly.entity_id
_entity_poly.type
_entity_poly.pdbx_seq_one_letter_code
_entity_poly.pdbx_strand_id
1 'polypeptide(L)'
;MAEPGDPKATDVPRPDHDLDDAVGFASPASLAGRPRQAAPEPEPEPASIADPEPVSATPVPEPDLFTPPAAEPELLSPPEPEPESVVPARPIQAVPPADPTPAWARETPAPQTYAGFGARREIPAELQGASGLYTVYALILFAVPTLGVSALIALLAVTGRPGPSGDVAASHFVFQQRTLWAGAVVALAGAILIVVGLGVFVLFLLALWLIVRGAAGVLKLKAGRAMPNPRGWLI
;
A
#
# COMPACT_ATOMS: atom_id res chain seq x y z
N MET A 1 -53.06 30.95 -43.65
CA MET A 1 -52.04 31.14 -42.60
C MET A 1 -51.04 29.99 -42.70
N ALA A 2 -50.05 30.15 -43.57
CA ALA A 2 -48.90 29.26 -43.70
C ALA A 2 -47.71 30.16 -44.03
N GLU A 3 -46.76 30.27 -43.12
CA GLU A 3 -45.50 30.98 -43.33
C GLU A 3 -44.38 29.93 -43.38
N PRO A 4 -43.73 29.73 -44.55
CA PRO A 4 -42.59 28.83 -44.72
C PRO A 4 -41.25 29.52 -44.48
N GLY A 5 -40.34 28.82 -43.79
CA GLY A 5 -38.90 28.95 -44.01
C GLY A 5 -38.12 29.79 -43.00
N ASP A 6 -37.65 29.15 -41.93
CA ASP A 6 -36.56 29.67 -41.09
C ASP A 6 -35.20 29.23 -41.71
N PRO A 7 -34.27 30.16 -42.01
CA PRO A 7 -32.99 29.83 -42.64
C PRO A 7 -32.02 29.09 -41.70
N LYS A 8 -31.36 28.06 -42.24
CA LYS A 8 -30.21 27.35 -41.66
C LYS A 8 -29.22 28.34 -41.03
N ALA A 9 -29.07 28.28 -39.71
CA ALA A 9 -27.96 28.87 -39.00
C ALA A 9 -26.65 28.31 -39.56
N THR A 10 -25.77 29.23 -39.95
CA THR A 10 -24.43 28.99 -40.49
C THR A 10 -23.56 28.23 -39.49
N ASP A 11 -22.97 27.16 -40.00
CA ASP A 11 -21.94 26.34 -39.38
C ASP A 11 -20.69 27.20 -39.14
N VAL A 12 -20.55 27.72 -37.92
CA VAL A 12 -19.30 28.34 -37.47
C VAL A 12 -18.42 27.21 -36.94
N PRO A 13 -17.25 26.94 -37.54
CA PRO A 13 -16.35 25.92 -37.02
C PRO A 13 -15.88 26.39 -35.63
N ARG A 14 -16.36 25.73 -34.58
CA ARG A 14 -15.65 25.77 -33.30
C ARG A 14 -14.28 25.14 -33.57
N PRO A 15 -13.18 25.70 -33.03
CA PRO A 15 -11.93 24.97 -32.96
C PRO A 15 -12.23 23.71 -32.14
N ASP A 16 -12.35 22.62 -32.88
CA ASP A 16 -12.11 21.24 -32.55
C ASP A 16 -10.95 21.15 -31.56
N HIS A 17 -11.31 21.28 -30.28
CA HIS A 17 -10.51 20.76 -29.22
C HIS A 17 -10.72 19.25 -29.27
N ASP A 18 -9.80 18.57 -29.95
CA ASP A 18 -9.77 17.13 -30.11
C ASP A 18 -9.98 16.48 -28.74
N LEU A 19 -11.17 15.91 -28.55
CA LEU A 19 -11.54 15.21 -27.31
C LEU A 19 -10.59 14.02 -27.03
N ASP A 20 -9.86 13.60 -28.05
CA ASP A 20 -8.89 12.52 -28.04
C ASP A 20 -7.60 12.88 -27.29
N ASP A 21 -7.25 14.16 -27.14
CA ASP A 21 -6.08 14.58 -26.34
C ASP A 21 -6.31 14.39 -24.82
N ALA A 22 -7.56 14.33 -24.37
CA ALA A 22 -7.93 14.13 -22.97
C ALA A 22 -7.96 12.65 -22.55
N VAL A 23 -7.93 11.72 -23.51
CA VAL A 23 -7.90 10.29 -23.26
C VAL A 23 -6.47 9.84 -23.53
N GLY A 24 -5.77 9.32 -22.51
CA GLY A 24 -4.34 8.98 -22.53
C GLY A 24 -3.86 7.90 -23.51
N PHE A 25 -4.31 7.93 -24.76
CA PHE A 25 -3.69 7.27 -25.89
C PHE A 25 -2.59 8.17 -26.43
N ALA A 26 -1.43 7.58 -26.75
CA ALA A 26 -0.27 8.32 -27.22
C ALA A 26 -0.58 9.02 -28.55
N SER A 27 -0.70 10.36 -28.52
CA SER A 27 -0.82 11.19 -29.73
C SER A 27 0.40 10.96 -30.64
N PRO A 28 0.26 10.98 -31.98
CA PRO A 28 1.38 10.83 -32.91
C PRO A 28 2.50 11.84 -32.68
N ALA A 29 2.23 12.99 -32.04
CA ALA A 29 3.25 13.95 -31.61
C ALA A 29 4.20 13.38 -30.53
N SER A 30 3.75 12.44 -29.69
CA SER A 30 4.60 11.77 -28.68
C SER A 30 5.55 10.73 -29.27
N LEU A 31 5.31 10.29 -30.52
CA LEU A 31 6.20 9.37 -31.24
C LEU A 31 7.33 10.09 -31.98
N ALA A 32 7.32 11.43 -32.03
CA ALA A 32 8.44 12.22 -32.54
C ALA A 32 9.59 12.17 -31.52
N GLY A 33 10.35 11.07 -31.56
CA GLY A 33 11.46 10.80 -30.67
C GLY A 33 12.43 11.97 -30.60
N ARG A 34 12.81 12.34 -29.36
CA ARG A 34 13.85 13.34 -29.09
C ARG A 34 15.16 12.89 -29.75
N PRO A 35 15.85 13.72 -30.56
CA PRO A 35 17.17 13.37 -31.05
C PRO A 35 18.09 13.17 -29.86
N ARG A 36 18.71 11.98 -29.76
CA ARG A 36 19.72 11.68 -28.74
C ARG A 36 20.88 12.66 -28.95
N GLN A 37 21.09 13.57 -28.00
CA GLN A 37 22.38 14.24 -27.87
C GLN A 37 23.41 13.15 -27.59
N ALA A 38 24.44 13.07 -28.44
CA ALA A 38 25.59 12.22 -28.20
C ALA A 38 26.18 12.62 -26.84
N ALA A 39 26.20 11.68 -25.90
CA ALA A 39 26.93 11.86 -24.66
C ALA A 39 28.40 12.07 -24.99
N PRO A 40 29.11 13.00 -24.32
CA PRO A 40 30.56 13.08 -24.43
C PRO A 40 31.17 11.72 -24.05
N GLU A 41 32.12 11.28 -24.87
CA GLU A 41 32.85 10.02 -24.77
C GLU A 41 33.49 9.89 -23.37
N PRO A 42 33.40 8.72 -22.70
CA PRO A 42 34.03 8.53 -21.41
C PRO A 42 35.55 8.59 -21.58
N GLU A 43 36.19 9.58 -20.95
CA GLU A 43 37.64 9.65 -20.84
C GLU A 43 38.19 8.34 -20.21
N PRO A 44 39.36 7.85 -20.64
CA PRO A 44 39.92 6.59 -20.16
C PRO A 44 40.21 6.66 -18.66
N GLU A 45 39.67 5.69 -17.91
CA GLU A 45 39.97 5.50 -16.49
C GLU A 45 41.48 5.38 -16.25
N PRO A 46 42.05 6.15 -15.29
CA PRO A 46 43.43 5.92 -14.88
C PRO A 46 43.55 4.57 -14.17
N ALA A 47 44.53 3.81 -14.61
CA ALA A 47 44.87 2.47 -14.18
C ALA A 47 44.87 2.27 -12.66
N SER A 48 44.21 1.18 -12.24
CA SER A 48 44.47 0.33 -11.08
C SER A 48 45.76 0.68 -10.30
N ILE A 49 45.64 1.53 -9.29
CA ILE A 49 46.63 1.61 -8.22
C ILE A 49 46.26 0.54 -7.21
N ALA A 50 47.12 -0.47 -7.13
CA ALA A 50 47.03 -1.60 -6.22
C ALA A 50 46.81 -1.13 -4.77
N ASP A 51 45.91 -1.82 -4.06
CA ASP A 51 45.79 -1.77 -2.61
C ASP A 51 47.18 -1.97 -1.98
N PRO A 52 47.70 -1.03 -1.16
CA PRO A 52 48.83 -1.35 -0.31
C PRO A 52 48.36 -2.31 0.79
N GLU A 53 49.03 -3.46 0.85
CA GLU A 53 48.85 -4.53 1.83
C GLU A 53 48.68 -4.04 3.28
N PRO A 54 47.98 -4.82 4.14
CA PRO A 54 47.80 -4.47 5.55
C PRO A 54 49.16 -4.46 6.27
N VAL A 55 49.70 -3.26 6.46
CA VAL A 55 50.88 -3.02 7.28
C VAL A 55 50.57 -3.43 8.71
N SER A 56 51.38 -4.38 9.19
CA SER A 56 51.46 -4.92 10.54
C SER A 56 51.03 -3.93 11.63
N ALA A 57 49.98 -4.29 12.36
CA ALA A 57 49.65 -3.65 13.63
C ALA A 57 50.88 -3.72 14.55
N THR A 58 51.45 -2.57 14.86
CA THR A 58 52.42 -2.41 15.94
C THR A 58 51.73 -2.84 17.25
N PRO A 59 52.37 -3.64 18.11
CA PRO A 59 51.76 -4.04 19.36
C PRO A 59 51.59 -2.80 20.25
N VAL A 60 50.34 -2.49 20.60
CA VAL A 60 50.01 -1.46 21.58
C VAL A 60 50.60 -1.91 22.93
N PRO A 61 51.48 -1.13 23.57
CA PRO A 61 51.99 -1.49 24.90
C PRO A 61 50.84 -1.39 25.92
N GLU A 62 50.62 -2.46 26.68
CA GLU A 62 49.64 -2.49 27.77
C GLU A 62 49.98 -1.44 28.84
N PRO A 63 49.01 -0.73 29.42
CA PRO A 63 49.27 0.29 30.43
C PRO A 63 49.73 -0.35 31.75
N ASP A 64 50.94 -0.01 32.19
CA ASP A 64 51.50 -0.42 33.48
C ASP A 64 50.64 0.07 34.66
N LEU A 65 50.21 -0.87 35.50
CA LEU A 65 49.29 -0.68 36.64
C LEU A 65 49.84 0.18 37.81
N PHE A 66 51.06 0.70 37.71
CA PHE A 66 51.77 1.35 38.83
C PHE A 66 52.31 2.76 38.53
N THR A 67 51.81 3.43 37.49
CA THR A 67 52.13 4.86 37.27
C THR A 67 51.14 5.75 38.04
N PRO A 68 51.60 6.63 38.96
CA PRO A 68 50.71 7.61 39.60
C PRO A 68 50.24 8.66 38.57
N PRO A 69 48.99 9.14 38.63
CA PRO A 69 48.50 10.12 37.67
C PRO A 69 49.30 11.41 37.80
N ALA A 70 50.02 11.76 36.74
CA ALA A 70 50.62 13.07 36.60
C ALA A 70 49.49 14.13 36.53
N ALA A 71 49.70 15.21 37.27
CA ALA A 71 48.77 16.32 37.46
C ALA A 71 48.10 16.80 36.16
N GLU A 72 46.78 16.94 36.22
CA GLU A 72 45.95 17.51 35.16
C GLU A 72 46.39 18.94 34.84
N PRO A 73 46.66 19.31 33.58
CA PRO A 73 46.72 20.71 33.21
C PRO A 73 45.31 21.29 33.19
N GLU A 74 45.08 22.36 33.95
CA GLU A 74 43.87 23.19 33.94
C GLU A 74 43.43 23.48 32.50
N LEU A 75 42.39 22.79 32.04
CA LEU A 75 41.72 23.08 30.79
C LEU A 75 40.80 24.28 31.02
N LEU A 76 41.14 25.37 30.34
CA LEU A 76 40.36 26.58 30.19
C LEU A 76 38.86 26.30 30.01
N SER A 77 38.04 27.12 30.66
CA SER A 77 36.58 27.14 30.60
C SER A 77 36.02 26.90 29.19
N PRO A 78 34.98 26.05 29.03
CA PRO A 78 34.32 25.88 27.74
C PRO A 78 33.62 27.17 27.30
N PRO A 79 33.69 27.55 26.01
CA PRO A 79 32.91 28.67 25.49
C PRO A 79 31.42 28.34 25.55
N GLU A 80 30.65 29.31 26.03
CA GLU A 80 29.19 29.31 26.13
C GLU A 80 28.56 28.96 24.78
N PRO A 81 27.65 27.97 24.68
CA PRO A 81 27.00 27.66 23.42
C PRO A 81 26.04 28.79 23.05
N GLU A 82 26.28 29.45 21.91
CA GLU A 82 25.31 30.36 21.32
C GLU A 82 23.97 29.64 21.12
N PRO A 83 22.82 30.31 21.31
CA PRO A 83 21.52 29.68 21.18
C PRO A 83 21.26 29.35 19.70
N GLU A 84 21.54 28.10 19.32
CA GLU A 84 21.07 27.53 18.07
C GLU A 84 19.55 27.71 17.99
N SER A 85 19.14 28.43 16.95
CA SER A 85 17.75 28.71 16.63
C SER A 85 16.97 27.39 16.54
N VAL A 86 16.10 27.17 17.53
CA VAL A 86 15.14 26.07 17.54
C VAL A 86 14.23 26.22 16.33
N VAL A 87 14.51 25.43 15.27
CA VAL A 87 13.55 25.17 14.21
C VAL A 87 12.31 24.59 14.90
N PRO A 88 11.12 25.22 14.80
CA PRO A 88 9.95 24.68 15.45
C PRO A 88 9.66 23.31 14.84
N ALA A 89 9.82 22.27 15.66
CA ALA A 89 9.41 20.92 15.34
C ALA A 89 7.97 20.99 14.83
N ARG A 90 7.74 20.45 13.62
CA ARG A 90 6.38 20.30 13.08
C ARG A 90 5.49 19.74 14.18
N PRO A 91 4.28 20.28 14.40
CA PRO A 91 3.37 19.70 15.36
C PRO A 91 3.19 18.22 14.99
N ILE A 92 3.63 17.33 15.87
CA ILE A 92 3.32 15.91 15.76
C ILE A 92 1.79 15.88 15.77
N GLN A 93 1.19 15.59 14.62
CA GLN A 93 -0.25 15.39 14.51
C GLN A 93 -0.56 14.26 15.47
N ALA A 94 -1.24 14.57 16.58
CA ALA A 94 -1.60 13.60 17.58
C ALA A 94 -2.48 12.55 16.89
N VAL A 95 -1.96 11.32 16.78
CA VAL A 95 -2.76 10.18 16.37
C VAL A 95 -3.91 10.10 17.38
N PRO A 96 -5.17 10.21 16.94
CA PRO A 96 -6.30 10.14 17.87
C PRO A 96 -6.22 8.82 18.65
N PRO A 97 -6.61 8.82 19.94
CA PRO A 97 -6.56 7.61 20.76
C PRO A 97 -7.36 6.50 20.07
N ALA A 98 -6.76 5.32 19.97
CA ALA A 98 -7.40 4.17 19.33
C ALA A 98 -8.75 3.91 20.00
N ASP A 99 -9.84 4.01 19.22
CA ASP A 99 -11.17 3.72 19.72
C ASP A 99 -11.20 2.30 20.33
N PRO A 100 -11.63 2.14 21.60
CA PRO A 100 -11.68 0.85 22.28
C PRO A 100 -12.72 -0.10 21.66
N THR A 101 -13.60 0.43 20.81
CA THR A 101 -14.62 -0.32 20.09
C THR A 101 -13.93 -1.31 19.13
N PRO A 102 -14.17 -2.63 19.26
CA PRO A 102 -13.58 -3.59 18.36
C PRO A 102 -14.09 -3.34 16.94
N ALA A 103 -13.25 -3.56 15.93
CA ALA A 103 -13.57 -3.26 14.52
C ALA A 103 -14.90 -3.89 14.03
N TRP A 104 -15.31 -5.03 14.60
CA TRP A 104 -16.60 -5.66 14.28
C TRP A 104 -17.80 -4.90 14.86
N ALA A 105 -17.64 -4.10 15.91
CA ALA A 105 -18.71 -3.33 16.55
C ALA A 105 -18.82 -1.90 16.00
N ARG A 106 -17.83 -1.41 15.23
CA ARG A 106 -17.90 -0.09 14.60
C ARG A 106 -18.98 -0.07 13.51
N GLU A 107 -19.85 0.93 13.54
CA GLU A 107 -20.78 1.19 12.45
C GLU A 107 -19.98 1.49 11.18
N THR A 108 -20.36 0.87 10.06
CA THR A 108 -19.69 1.14 8.79
C THR A 108 -19.94 2.62 8.46
N PRO A 109 -18.89 3.43 8.25
CA PRO A 109 -19.09 4.82 7.86
C PRO A 109 -20.06 4.88 6.69
N ALA A 110 -20.99 5.84 6.71
CA ALA A 110 -21.86 6.10 5.57
C ALA A 110 -21.02 6.12 4.30
N PRO A 111 -21.49 5.54 3.18
CA PRO A 111 -20.72 5.49 1.94
C PRO A 111 -20.19 6.87 1.66
N GLN A 112 -18.87 7.05 1.80
CA GLN A 112 -18.24 8.35 1.60
C GLN A 112 -18.64 8.77 0.20
N THR A 113 -19.45 9.83 0.10
CA THR A 113 -19.88 10.37 -1.19
C THR A 113 -18.62 10.59 -2.00
N TYR A 114 -18.46 9.78 -3.04
CA TYR A 114 -17.28 9.76 -3.88
C TYR A 114 -17.04 11.17 -4.40
N ALA A 115 -16.11 11.90 -3.80
CA ALA A 115 -15.60 13.12 -4.37
C ALA A 115 -15.08 12.77 -5.77
N GLY A 116 -15.50 13.53 -6.78
CA GLY A 116 -15.46 13.18 -8.19
C GLY A 116 -14.09 12.68 -8.69
N PHE A 117 -14.13 12.01 -9.84
CA PHE A 117 -12.97 11.62 -10.64
C PHE A 117 -12.02 12.82 -10.80
N GLY A 118 -10.93 12.86 -10.02
CA GLY A 118 -9.93 13.94 -10.12
C GLY A 118 -9.31 14.40 -8.80
N ALA A 119 -9.94 14.13 -7.64
CA ALA A 119 -9.25 14.34 -6.36
C ALA A 119 -8.05 13.39 -6.29
N ARG A 120 -6.84 13.95 -6.13
CA ARG A 120 -5.61 13.19 -5.82
C ARG A 120 -5.99 12.20 -4.72
N ARG A 121 -6.03 10.91 -5.06
CA ARG A 121 -6.39 9.85 -4.12
C ARG A 121 -5.24 9.70 -3.14
N GLU A 122 -5.25 10.52 -2.11
CA GLU A 122 -4.36 10.35 -0.99
C GLU A 122 -4.76 9.05 -0.31
N ILE A 123 -3.89 8.05 -0.38
CA ILE A 123 -4.06 6.81 0.35
C ILE A 123 -4.08 7.19 1.83
N PRO A 124 -5.18 6.89 2.58
CA PRO A 124 -5.26 7.21 4.00
C PRO A 124 -3.99 6.80 4.75
N ALA A 125 -3.46 7.68 5.62
CA ALA A 125 -2.22 7.44 6.34
C ALA A 125 -2.27 6.12 7.16
N GLU A 126 -3.45 5.73 7.62
CA GLU A 126 -3.70 4.44 8.29
C GLU A 126 -3.38 3.20 7.43
N LEU A 127 -3.39 3.30 6.10
CA LEU A 127 -3.07 2.21 5.19
C LEU A 127 -1.56 2.01 4.99
N GLN A 128 -0.73 2.98 5.36
CA GLN A 128 0.72 2.87 5.25
C GLN A 128 1.29 1.82 6.21
N GLY A 129 0.58 1.51 7.31
CA GLY A 129 0.88 0.40 8.23
C GLY A 129 0.02 -0.86 8.02
N ALA A 130 -0.86 -0.88 7.00
CA ALA A 130 -1.83 -1.95 6.79
C ALA A 130 -1.27 -3.17 6.02
N SER A 131 0.04 -3.41 6.08
CA SER A 131 0.69 -4.58 5.44
C SER A 131 0.01 -5.89 5.80
N GLY A 132 -0.46 -6.03 7.06
CA GLY A 132 -1.21 -7.20 7.52
C GLY A 132 -2.51 -7.45 6.75
N LEU A 133 -3.21 -6.42 6.26
CA LEU A 133 -4.42 -6.61 5.44
C LEU A 133 -4.09 -7.19 4.07
N TYR A 134 -3.02 -6.69 3.44
CA TYR A 134 -2.54 -7.23 2.17
C TYR A 134 -2.09 -8.68 2.31
N THR A 135 -1.39 -9.01 3.40
CA THR A 135 -1.01 -10.39 3.72
C THR A 135 -2.23 -11.31 3.82
N VAL A 136 -3.26 -10.94 4.57
CA VAL A 136 -4.47 -11.76 4.70
C VAL A 136 -5.17 -11.95 3.35
N TYR A 137 -5.25 -10.91 2.52
CA TYR A 137 -5.79 -11.06 1.16
C TYR A 137 -4.94 -11.97 0.27
N ALA A 138 -3.61 -11.87 0.35
CA ALA A 138 -2.72 -12.76 -0.37
C ALA A 138 -2.99 -14.22 0.04
N LEU A 139 -3.11 -14.51 1.34
CA LEU A 139 -3.43 -15.85 1.83
C LEU A 139 -4.81 -16.34 1.34
N ILE A 140 -5.81 -15.45 1.24
CA ILE A 140 -7.11 -15.78 0.63
C ILE A 140 -6.95 -16.17 -0.84
N LEU A 141 -6.16 -15.42 -1.62
CA LEU A 141 -5.93 -15.70 -3.04
C LEU A 141 -5.12 -16.99 -3.27
N PHE A 142 -4.15 -17.26 -2.40
CA PHE A 142 -3.37 -18.50 -2.42
C PHE A 142 -4.17 -19.72 -1.94
N ALA A 143 -5.43 -19.56 -1.51
CA ALA A 143 -6.24 -20.67 -1.02
C ALA A 143 -6.44 -21.75 -2.09
N VAL A 144 -6.61 -21.35 -3.35
CA VAL A 144 -6.83 -22.29 -4.45
C VAL A 144 -5.60 -23.14 -4.75
N PRO A 145 -4.41 -22.58 -5.03
CA PRO A 145 -3.22 -23.40 -5.30
C PRO A 145 -2.72 -24.20 -4.09
N THR A 146 -3.06 -23.80 -2.87
CA THR A 146 -2.67 -24.52 -1.65
C THR A 146 -3.73 -25.50 -1.13
N LEU A 147 -4.79 -25.77 -1.91
CA LEU A 147 -5.92 -26.60 -1.51
C LEU A 147 -6.54 -26.18 -0.16
N GLY A 148 -6.58 -24.88 0.11
CA GLY A 148 -7.21 -24.27 1.28
C GLY A 148 -6.28 -24.07 2.48
N VAL A 149 -5.04 -24.57 2.44
CA VAL A 149 -4.11 -24.45 3.58
C VAL A 149 -3.82 -22.99 3.92
N SER A 150 -3.60 -22.13 2.92
CA SER A 150 -3.36 -20.71 3.19
C SER A 150 -4.60 -20.00 3.73
N ALA A 151 -5.81 -20.40 3.34
CA ALA A 151 -7.05 -19.86 3.91
C ALA A 151 -7.19 -20.21 5.40
N LEU A 152 -6.75 -21.41 5.80
CA LEU A 152 -6.74 -21.80 7.21
C LEU A 152 -5.78 -20.93 8.02
N ILE A 153 -4.58 -20.67 7.50
CA ILE A 153 -3.61 -19.76 8.14
C ILE A 153 -4.18 -18.34 8.23
N ALA A 154 -4.85 -17.85 7.18
CA ALA A 154 -5.51 -16.54 7.20
C ALA A 154 -6.63 -16.48 8.24
N LEU A 155 -7.44 -17.53 8.34
CA LEU A 155 -8.52 -17.63 9.32
C LEU A 155 -7.95 -17.56 10.75
N LEU A 156 -6.83 -18.23 11.03
CA LEU A 156 -6.14 -18.11 12.31
C LEU A 156 -5.58 -16.69 12.53
N ALA A 157 -4.99 -16.08 11.51
CA ALA A 157 -4.41 -14.74 11.60
C ALA A 157 -5.44 -13.62 11.86
N VAL A 158 -6.70 -13.83 11.47
CA VAL A 158 -7.80 -12.87 11.69
C VAL A 158 -8.59 -13.18 12.97
N THR A 159 -8.56 -14.41 13.46
CA THR A 159 -9.34 -14.84 14.62
C THR A 159 -8.65 -14.42 15.92
N GLY A 160 -9.42 -13.90 16.88
CA GLY A 160 -8.90 -13.51 18.20
C GLY A 160 -8.04 -12.24 18.22
N ARG A 161 -7.75 -11.62 17.07
CA ARG A 161 -6.99 -10.37 16.97
C ARG A 161 -7.91 -9.15 16.98
N PRO A 162 -7.59 -8.08 17.74
CA PRO A 162 -8.30 -6.81 17.60
C PRO A 162 -8.10 -6.27 16.17
N GLY A 163 -9.18 -5.77 15.58
CA GLY A 163 -9.12 -5.20 14.23
C GLY A 163 -8.39 -3.83 14.21
N PRO A 164 -7.91 -3.39 13.04
CA PRO A 164 -7.19 -2.12 12.90
C PRO A 164 -8.01 -0.91 13.37
N SER A 165 -7.32 0.16 13.77
CA SER A 165 -7.93 1.38 14.32
C SER A 165 -8.55 2.31 13.26
N GLY A 166 -8.09 2.29 12.01
CA GLY A 166 -8.64 3.13 10.93
C GLY A 166 -9.91 2.55 10.31
N ASP A 167 -10.85 3.40 9.91
CA ASP A 167 -12.17 3.01 9.38
C ASP A 167 -12.07 2.18 8.09
N VAL A 168 -11.21 2.60 7.16
CA VAL A 168 -10.97 1.86 5.91
C VAL A 168 -10.41 0.49 6.25
N ALA A 169 -9.35 0.44 7.07
CA ALA A 169 -8.69 -0.79 7.48
C ALA A 169 -9.63 -1.74 8.26
N ALA A 170 -10.46 -1.21 9.15
CA ALA A 170 -11.46 -1.95 9.92
C ALA A 170 -12.51 -2.60 9.00
N SER A 171 -13.02 -1.86 8.01
CA SER A 171 -14.00 -2.39 7.05
C SER A 171 -13.45 -3.59 6.26
N HIS A 172 -12.19 -3.50 5.83
CA HIS A 172 -11.49 -4.59 5.15
C HIS A 172 -11.24 -5.79 6.06
N PHE A 173 -10.85 -5.57 7.31
CA PHE A 173 -10.64 -6.63 8.29
C PHE A 173 -11.92 -7.44 8.52
N VAL A 174 -13.06 -6.76 8.72
CA VAL A 174 -14.37 -7.43 8.89
C VAL A 174 -14.76 -8.21 7.63
N PHE A 175 -14.54 -7.63 6.45
CA PHE A 175 -14.80 -8.31 5.17
C PHE A 175 -13.96 -9.58 5.00
N GLN A 176 -12.66 -9.53 5.34
CA GLN A 176 -11.76 -10.69 5.31
C GLN A 176 -12.23 -11.77 6.27
N GLN A 177 -12.53 -11.41 7.52
CA GLN A 177 -13.01 -12.35 8.53
C GLN A 177 -14.26 -13.09 8.05
N ARG A 178 -15.26 -12.37 7.53
CA ARG A 178 -16.49 -13.01 7.00
C ARG A 178 -16.22 -13.89 5.79
N THR A 179 -15.31 -13.48 4.91
CA THR A 179 -14.91 -14.27 3.74
C THR A 179 -14.32 -15.62 4.17
N LEU A 180 -13.43 -15.58 5.15
CA LEU A 180 -12.74 -16.76 5.67
C LEU A 180 -13.70 -17.71 6.40
N TRP A 181 -14.59 -17.16 7.25
CA TRP A 181 -15.60 -17.97 7.94
C TRP A 181 -16.63 -18.58 6.97
N ALA A 182 -17.14 -17.81 6.02
CA ALA A 182 -18.05 -18.34 4.99
C ALA A 182 -17.34 -19.40 4.14
N GLY A 183 -16.10 -19.14 3.73
CA GLY A 183 -15.29 -20.09 2.99
C GLY A 183 -15.03 -21.38 3.78
N ALA A 184 -14.75 -21.29 5.07
CA ALA A 184 -14.54 -22.45 5.94
C ALA A 184 -15.81 -23.31 6.06
N VAL A 185 -16.98 -22.69 6.24
CA VAL A 185 -18.27 -23.41 6.29
C VAL A 185 -18.57 -24.11 4.97
N VAL A 186 -18.42 -23.41 3.84
CA VAL A 186 -18.66 -23.99 2.52
C VAL A 186 -17.63 -25.07 2.18
N ALA A 187 -16.36 -24.90 2.57
CA ALA A 187 -15.32 -25.90 2.39
C ALA A 187 -15.63 -27.17 3.19
N LEU A 188 -16.06 -27.03 4.44
CA LEU A 188 -16.45 -28.16 5.29
C LEU A 188 -17.66 -28.90 4.69
N ALA A 189 -18.70 -28.16 4.27
CA ALA A 189 -19.85 -28.75 3.60
C ALA A 189 -19.45 -29.45 2.28
N GLY A 190 -18.62 -28.79 1.47
CA GLY A 190 -18.09 -29.34 0.22
C GLY A 190 -17.31 -30.64 0.45
N ALA A 191 -16.45 -30.69 1.47
CA ALA A 191 -15.70 -31.89 1.84
C ALA A 191 -16.62 -33.06 2.24
N ILE A 192 -17.67 -32.79 3.01
CA ILE A 192 -18.69 -33.80 3.35
C ILE A 192 -19.42 -34.29 2.09
N LEU A 193 -19.77 -33.38 1.18
CA LEU A 193 -20.45 -33.69 -0.08
C LEU A 193 -19.57 -34.47 -1.09
N ILE A 194 -18.26 -34.61 -0.86
CA ILE A 194 -17.39 -35.44 -1.72
C ILE A 194 -17.85 -36.89 -1.72
N VAL A 195 -18.39 -37.40 -0.59
CA VAL A 195 -18.87 -38.79 -0.46
C VAL A 195 -19.95 -39.13 -1.50
N VAL A 196 -20.76 -38.14 -1.90
CA VAL A 196 -21.82 -38.27 -2.92
C VAL A 196 -21.40 -37.72 -4.29
N GLY A 197 -20.12 -37.41 -4.51
CA GLY A 197 -19.57 -36.89 -5.77
C GLY A 197 -19.88 -35.42 -6.06
N LEU A 198 -20.73 -34.77 -5.26
CA LEU A 198 -21.16 -33.39 -5.48
C LEU A 198 -20.18 -32.36 -4.88
N GLY A 199 -19.33 -32.80 -3.95
CA GLY A 199 -18.39 -31.93 -3.23
C GLY A 199 -17.41 -31.21 -4.14
N VAL A 200 -16.95 -31.85 -5.21
CA VAL A 200 -15.99 -31.25 -6.15
C VAL A 200 -16.56 -29.98 -6.80
N PHE A 201 -17.84 -29.99 -7.20
CA PHE A 201 -18.50 -28.81 -7.77
C PHE A 201 -18.65 -27.69 -6.75
N VAL A 202 -19.00 -28.02 -5.50
CA VAL A 202 -19.12 -27.04 -4.41
C VAL A 202 -17.77 -26.40 -4.11
N LEU A 203 -16.71 -27.20 -4.00
CA LEU A 203 -15.35 -26.70 -3.74
C LEU A 203 -14.80 -25.90 -4.93
N PHE A 204 -15.14 -26.26 -6.16
CA PHE A 204 -14.77 -25.49 -7.35
C PHE A 204 -15.46 -24.11 -7.38
N LEU A 205 -16.76 -24.05 -7.11
CA LEU A 205 -17.48 -22.77 -7.00
C LEU A 205 -16.93 -21.92 -5.85
N LEU A 206 -16.59 -22.54 -4.72
CA LEU A 206 -15.94 -21.88 -3.61
C LEU A 206 -14.58 -21.30 -4.02
N ALA A 207 -13.77 -22.03 -4.78
CA ALA A 207 -12.48 -21.54 -5.26
C ALA A 207 -12.63 -20.29 -6.13
N LEU A 208 -13.58 -20.31 -7.09
CA LEU A 208 -13.87 -19.14 -7.92
C LEU A 208 -14.36 -17.96 -7.07
N TRP A 209 -15.25 -18.22 -6.11
CA TRP A 209 -15.78 -17.21 -5.21
C TRP A 209 -14.68 -16.56 -4.36
N LEU A 210 -13.74 -17.34 -3.82
CA LEU A 210 -12.59 -16.83 -3.05
C LEU A 210 -11.69 -15.94 -3.91
N ILE A 211 -11.42 -16.33 -5.16
CA ILE A 211 -10.61 -15.52 -6.10
C ILE A 211 -11.28 -14.17 -6.35
N VAL A 212 -12.54 -14.18 -6.78
CA VAL A 212 -13.28 -12.95 -7.12
C VAL A 212 -13.36 -12.03 -5.90
N ARG A 213 -13.67 -12.60 -4.73
CA ARG A 213 -13.84 -11.83 -3.48
C ARG A 213 -12.52 -11.29 -2.94
N GLY A 214 -11.45 -12.09 -3.00
CA GLY A 214 -10.09 -11.68 -2.67
C GLY A 214 -9.60 -10.55 -3.58
N ALA A 215 -9.74 -10.71 -4.89
CA ALA A 215 -9.33 -9.72 -5.87
C ALA A 215 -10.11 -8.40 -5.72
N ALA A 216 -11.44 -8.45 -5.57
CA ALA A 216 -12.26 -7.27 -5.34
C ALA A 216 -11.86 -6.52 -4.05
N GLY A 217 -11.54 -7.27 -3.00
CA GLY A 217 -11.05 -6.72 -1.72
C GLY A 217 -9.71 -6.00 -1.86
N VAL A 218 -8.72 -6.64 -2.51
CA VAL A 218 -7.41 -6.03 -2.79
C VAL A 218 -7.54 -4.79 -3.65
N LEU A 219 -8.38 -4.81 -4.68
CA LEU A 219 -8.55 -3.70 -5.61
C LEU A 219 -9.16 -2.47 -4.91
N LYS A 220 -10.12 -2.68 -4.00
CA LYS A 220 -10.71 -1.62 -3.17
C LYS A 220 -9.71 -1.08 -2.14
N LEU A 221 -8.94 -1.96 -1.50
CA LEU A 221 -7.91 -1.58 -0.52
C LEU A 221 -6.81 -0.75 -1.19
N LYS A 222 -6.33 -1.17 -2.36
CA LYS A 222 -5.34 -0.43 -3.17
C LYS A 222 -5.86 0.93 -3.63
N ALA A 223 -7.17 1.05 -3.84
CA ALA A 223 -7.81 2.31 -4.17
C ALA A 223 -8.02 3.23 -2.95
N GLY A 224 -7.64 2.80 -1.74
CA GLY A 224 -7.85 3.55 -0.50
C GLY A 224 -9.32 3.67 -0.08
N ARG A 225 -10.19 2.80 -0.61
CA ARG A 225 -11.64 2.89 -0.40
C ARG A 225 -12.11 1.90 0.66
N ALA A 226 -12.92 2.37 1.61
CA ALA A 226 -13.62 1.50 2.55
C ALA A 226 -14.53 0.51 1.81
N MET A 227 -14.74 -0.66 2.41
CA MET A 227 -15.67 -1.65 1.89
C MET A 227 -17.12 -1.17 2.17
N PRO A 228 -17.97 -0.98 1.15
CA PRO A 228 -19.32 -0.42 1.34
C PRO A 228 -20.22 -1.31 2.21
N ASN A 229 -20.11 -2.63 2.02
CA ASN A 229 -20.87 -3.64 2.74
C ASN A 229 -19.93 -4.73 3.29
N PRO A 230 -19.19 -4.46 4.39
CA PRO A 230 -18.24 -5.43 4.94
C PRO A 230 -18.95 -6.69 5.47
N ARG A 231 -20.24 -6.56 5.79
CA ARG A 231 -21.13 -7.65 6.24
C ARG A 231 -21.85 -8.37 5.11
N GLY A 232 -21.79 -7.85 3.88
CA GLY A 232 -22.51 -8.37 2.72
C GLY A 232 -22.01 -9.74 2.27
N TRP A 233 -22.95 -10.56 1.79
CA TRP A 233 -22.64 -11.84 1.16
C TRP A 233 -22.24 -11.70 -0.32
N LEU A 234 -22.73 -10.65 -0.99
CA LEU A 234 -22.37 -10.29 -2.37
C LEU A 234 -21.29 -9.18 -2.38
N ILE A 235 -20.54 -9.12 -3.49
CA ILE A 235 -19.30 -8.33 -3.74
C ILE A 235 -19.40 -6.83 -3.39
#